data_AF-A0A6I1YQG2-F1
#
_entry.id   AF-A0A6I1YQG2-F1
#
_cell.length_a   1.000
_cell.length_b   1.000
_cell.length_c   1.000
_cell.angle_alpha   90.00
_cell.angle_beta   90.00
_cell.angle_gamma   90.00
#
_symmetry.space_group_name_H-M   'P 1'
#
loop_
_entity.id
_entity.type
_entity.pdbx_description
1 polymer ?
#
loop_
_entity_poly.entity_id
_entity_poly.type
_entity_poly.pdbx_seq_one_letter_code
_entity_poly.pdbx_strand_id
1 'polypeptide(L)'
;MKHRIERPRGVSLAKVLAETLTIPALLFLGLLFCFATAFHQPQPDHAKLVIAGGPVERKVDTALQLQNPGGFDVTAVAGAREARQAVLDRDAVAGYAAKGKRAVLYVAGANGVSLDQALTKGFTRLAAHNHQKLTVTDVAPTVKKDGLGTTLVYFAVAWNMPGYILATSLLRAVTLNRRKKLLTVASFAAVFSAVGFFVGVGLGFLPNAPAALAIAFLLTTAVGTFSLGMAPFVKHFFPLAGLGLYIVLSVPSGGLVPVQLLPRFFQVLHTVMPLGNAVDGLRGVLYFDNAGVLRPVLVLCAWIAAGMALLGLDAWRHHRTAARQGAEDEQEDVPEPPVEDPSMEAPVPTALPVHPHHFGEPLPMLEGIVRDDEQQPVRHAAVTVMDTSGRQLVRTATDARGEYAVTGLPEGYISVVVSYPGRNPLVHQKLLQSGVAVRADFTLHDRRGTTRAAAHPLDLGPARHGS
;
A
#
# COMPACT_ATOMS: atom_id res chain seq x y z
N MET A 1 -49.37 -25.03 21.30
CA MET A 1 -48.35 -24.90 20.23
C MET A 1 -47.07 -24.36 20.86
N LYS A 2 -45.95 -25.10 20.82
CA LYS A 2 -44.67 -24.69 21.41
C LYS A 2 -43.97 -23.69 20.48
N HIS A 3 -43.78 -22.45 20.95
CA HIS A 3 -42.97 -21.45 20.26
C HIS A 3 -41.51 -21.90 20.19
N ARG A 4 -41.02 -22.13 18.97
CA ARG A 4 -39.61 -22.35 18.67
C ARG A 4 -38.94 -20.98 18.62
N ILE A 5 -38.19 -20.65 19.67
CA ILE A 5 -37.33 -19.47 19.72
C ILE A 5 -36.16 -19.73 18.78
N GLU A 6 -36.15 -19.09 17.62
CA GLU A 6 -34.98 -19.05 16.74
C GLU A 6 -33.89 -18.21 17.41
N ARG A 7 -32.79 -18.87 17.83
CA ARG A 7 -31.60 -18.17 18.32
C ARG A 7 -30.97 -17.40 17.16
N PRO A 8 -30.58 -16.13 17.33
CA PRO A 8 -29.83 -15.40 16.31
C PRO A 8 -28.51 -16.13 16.05
N ARG A 9 -28.20 -16.40 14.79
CA ARG A 9 -26.90 -16.95 14.37
C ARG A 9 -25.81 -15.90 14.64
N GLY A 10 -25.32 -15.87 15.88
CA GLY A 10 -24.10 -15.14 16.21
C GLY A 10 -22.98 -15.59 15.29
N VAL A 11 -22.23 -14.64 14.72
CA VAL A 11 -21.06 -14.95 13.89
C VAL A 11 -20.18 -15.89 14.70
N SER A 12 -20.00 -17.11 14.21
CA SER A 12 -19.23 -18.14 14.92
C SER A 12 -17.85 -17.60 15.27
N LEU A 13 -17.44 -17.70 16.54
CA LEU A 13 -16.09 -17.37 16.98
C LEU A 13 -15.04 -18.05 16.09
N ALA A 14 -15.32 -19.26 15.61
CA ALA A 14 -14.48 -19.99 14.68
C ALA A 14 -14.34 -19.29 13.32
N LYS A 15 -15.39 -18.63 12.83
CA LYS A 15 -15.34 -17.85 11.58
C LYS A 15 -14.50 -16.57 11.75
N VAL A 16 -14.65 -15.87 12.88
CA VAL A 16 -13.85 -14.67 13.19
C VAL A 16 -12.36 -15.06 13.36
N LEU A 17 -12.08 -16.14 14.08
CA LEU A 17 -10.72 -16.67 14.22
C LEU A 17 -10.12 -17.11 12.89
N ALA A 18 -10.89 -17.82 12.05
CA ALA A 18 -10.42 -18.24 10.73
C ALA A 18 -10.09 -17.02 9.84
N GLU A 19 -10.97 -16.02 9.77
CA GLU A 19 -10.73 -14.80 8.99
C GLU A 19 -9.51 -14.02 9.52
N THR A 20 -9.36 -13.91 10.85
CA THR A 20 -8.23 -13.18 11.46
C THR A 20 -6.90 -13.92 11.28
N LEU A 21 -6.89 -15.25 11.36
CA LEU A 21 -5.68 -16.06 11.23
C LEU A 21 -5.27 -16.31 9.77
N THR A 22 -6.15 -16.06 8.80
CA THR A 22 -5.86 -16.29 7.38
C THR A 22 -4.68 -15.44 6.90
N ILE A 23 -4.64 -14.16 7.24
CA ILE A 23 -3.55 -13.25 6.82
C ILE A 23 -2.18 -13.70 7.36
N PRO A 24 -1.97 -13.89 8.68
CA PRO A 24 -0.70 -14.34 9.20
C PRO A 24 -0.34 -15.76 8.75
N ALA A 25 -1.32 -16.68 8.57
CA ALA A 25 -1.04 -18.02 8.06
C ALA A 25 -0.55 -18.00 6.61
N LEU A 26 -1.22 -17.24 5.73
CA LEU A 26 -0.79 -17.07 4.33
C LEU A 26 0.56 -16.36 4.24
N LEU A 27 0.81 -15.39 5.12
CA LEU A 27 2.12 -14.76 5.22
C LEU A 27 3.19 -15.79 5.58
N PHE A 28 2.97 -16.55 6.65
CA PHE A 28 3.92 -17.54 7.13
C PHE A 28 4.22 -18.58 6.04
N LEU A 29 3.18 -19.13 5.40
CA LEU A 29 3.33 -20.07 4.30
C LEU A 29 4.05 -19.42 3.11
N GLY A 30 3.66 -18.20 2.73
CA GLY A 30 4.28 -17.45 1.65
C GLY A 30 5.77 -17.21 1.88
N LEU A 31 6.15 -16.77 3.09
CA LEU A 31 7.55 -16.61 3.49
C LEU A 31 8.28 -17.94 3.49
N LEU A 32 7.71 -18.99 4.09
CA LEU A 32 8.33 -20.31 4.16
C LEU A 32 8.62 -20.85 2.75
N PHE A 33 7.62 -20.84 1.86
CA PHE A 33 7.80 -21.36 0.51
C PHE A 33 8.66 -20.44 -0.36
N CYS A 34 8.49 -19.12 -0.31
CA CYS A 34 9.27 -18.22 -1.17
C CYS A 34 10.72 -18.09 -0.70
N PHE A 35 10.98 -17.89 0.60
CA PHE A 35 12.33 -17.66 1.10
C PHE A 35 13.14 -18.95 1.13
N ALA A 36 12.55 -20.07 1.56
CA ALA A 36 13.28 -21.33 1.56
C ALA A 36 13.65 -21.75 0.14
N THR A 37 12.73 -21.64 -0.82
CA THR A 37 13.04 -21.99 -2.22
C THR A 37 14.04 -21.03 -2.87
N ALA A 38 14.00 -19.74 -2.52
CA ALA A 38 14.94 -18.76 -3.06
C ALA A 38 16.35 -18.89 -2.48
N PHE A 39 16.50 -19.24 -1.20
CA PHE A 39 17.76 -19.06 -0.47
C PHE A 39 18.41 -20.35 0.06
N HIS A 40 17.71 -21.49 0.11
CA HIS A 40 18.23 -22.69 0.76
C HIS A 40 19.45 -23.30 0.05
N GLN A 41 19.48 -23.28 -1.29
CA GLN A 41 20.59 -23.81 -2.09
C GLN A 41 20.84 -22.93 -3.34
N PRO A 42 21.49 -21.77 -3.18
CA PRO A 42 21.80 -20.90 -4.30
C PRO A 42 22.82 -21.59 -5.22
N GLN A 43 22.42 -21.84 -6.47
CA GLN A 43 23.28 -22.39 -7.51
C GLN A 43 23.20 -21.49 -8.74
N PRO A 44 24.32 -21.29 -9.48
CA PRO A 44 24.30 -20.57 -10.73
C PRO A 44 23.25 -21.17 -11.68
N ASP A 45 22.45 -20.31 -12.30
CA ASP A 45 21.42 -20.66 -13.29
C ASP A 45 21.45 -19.61 -14.41
N HIS A 46 21.95 -20.00 -15.59
CA HIS A 46 22.16 -19.15 -16.78
C HIS A 46 22.93 -17.84 -16.50
N ALA A 47 23.96 -17.91 -15.64
CA ALA A 47 24.81 -16.76 -15.36
C ALA A 47 25.73 -16.45 -16.55
N LYS A 48 25.56 -15.29 -17.19
CA LYS A 48 26.35 -14.90 -18.37
C LYS A 48 27.82 -14.70 -18.04
N LEU A 49 28.68 -15.44 -18.72
CA LEU A 49 30.13 -15.40 -18.57
C LEU A 49 30.78 -15.09 -19.91
N VAL A 50 31.73 -14.16 -19.93
CA VAL A 50 32.53 -13.87 -21.13
C VAL A 50 33.94 -14.43 -21.01
N ILE A 51 34.45 -15.02 -22.08
CA ILE A 51 35.78 -15.63 -22.11
C ILE A 51 36.59 -15.02 -23.25
N ALA A 52 37.79 -14.52 -22.92
CA ALA A 52 38.72 -14.02 -23.91
C ALA A 52 39.33 -15.18 -24.71
N GLY A 53 38.96 -15.27 -25.99
CA GLY A 53 39.48 -16.23 -26.97
C GLY A 53 38.54 -17.43 -27.20
N GLY A 54 38.08 -17.60 -28.44
CA GLY A 54 37.15 -18.67 -28.86
C GLY A 54 37.62 -20.12 -28.58
N PRO A 55 38.88 -20.50 -28.82
CA PRO A 55 39.36 -21.85 -28.50
C PRO A 55 39.38 -22.17 -26.99
N VAL A 56 39.51 -21.14 -26.15
CA VAL A 56 39.46 -21.28 -24.69
C VAL A 56 38.02 -21.39 -24.24
N GLU A 57 37.11 -20.62 -24.83
CA GLU A 57 35.68 -20.62 -24.53
C GLU A 57 35.07 -22.02 -24.56
N ARG A 58 35.16 -22.76 -25.68
CA ARG A 58 34.60 -24.13 -25.76
C ARG A 58 35.11 -25.09 -24.69
N LYS A 59 36.40 -25.00 -24.33
CA LYS A 59 37.00 -25.86 -23.29
C LYS A 59 36.45 -25.52 -21.91
N VAL A 60 36.31 -24.23 -21.62
CA VAL A 60 35.78 -23.75 -20.34
C VAL A 60 34.29 -24.05 -20.23
N ASP A 61 33.52 -23.82 -21.29
CA ASP A 61 32.10 -24.14 -21.36
C ASP A 61 31.84 -25.63 -21.07
N THR A 62 32.56 -26.53 -21.75
CA THR A 62 32.47 -27.97 -21.50
C THR A 62 32.80 -28.32 -20.04
N ALA A 63 33.84 -27.72 -19.46
CA ALA A 63 34.24 -27.96 -18.07
C ALA A 63 33.23 -27.43 -17.05
N LEU A 64 32.59 -26.29 -17.34
CA LEU A 64 31.56 -25.70 -16.49
C LEU A 64 30.24 -26.48 -16.57
N GLN A 65 29.84 -26.93 -17.76
CA GLN A 65 28.65 -27.76 -17.94
C GLN A 65 28.75 -29.10 -17.21
N LEU A 66 29.95 -29.71 -17.14
CA LEU A 66 30.18 -30.91 -16.35
C LEU A 66 30.04 -30.69 -14.83
N GLN A 67 30.34 -29.47 -14.35
CA GLN A 67 30.27 -29.15 -12.92
C GLN A 67 28.89 -28.62 -12.49
N ASN A 68 28.28 -27.78 -13.32
CA ASN A 68 26.99 -27.13 -13.09
C ASN A 68 26.21 -27.08 -14.42
N PRO A 69 25.48 -28.15 -14.77
CA PRO A 69 24.68 -28.18 -15.99
C PRO A 69 23.69 -27.01 -16.02
N GLY A 70 23.73 -26.18 -17.06
CA GLY A 70 22.85 -25.01 -17.22
C GLY A 70 23.17 -23.83 -16.29
N GLY A 71 24.29 -23.86 -15.56
CA GLY A 71 24.60 -22.80 -14.59
C GLY A 71 25.20 -21.52 -15.18
N PHE A 72 25.88 -21.63 -16.32
CA PHE A 72 26.57 -20.51 -16.95
C PHE A 72 26.32 -20.48 -18.45
N ASP A 73 26.03 -19.29 -18.98
CA ASP A 73 25.94 -19.03 -20.41
C ASP A 73 27.26 -18.42 -20.87
N VAL A 74 28.11 -19.24 -21.49
CA VAL A 74 29.47 -18.83 -21.86
C VAL A 74 29.48 -18.22 -23.26
N THR A 75 30.13 -17.07 -23.41
CA THR A 75 30.30 -16.38 -24.69
C THR A 75 31.76 -15.97 -24.90
N ALA A 76 32.23 -16.01 -26.14
CA ALA A 76 33.59 -15.63 -26.48
C ALA A 76 33.70 -14.14 -26.82
N VAL A 77 34.78 -13.50 -26.37
CA VAL A 77 35.20 -12.14 -26.76
C VAL A 77 36.64 -12.18 -27.28
N ALA A 78 37.07 -11.17 -28.03
CA ALA A 78 38.37 -11.21 -28.72
C ALA A 78 39.55 -11.10 -27.74
N GLY A 79 39.37 -10.43 -26.59
CA GLY A 79 40.46 -10.23 -25.65
C GLY A 79 40.08 -9.90 -24.22
N ALA A 80 41.10 -9.85 -23.37
CA ALA A 80 40.95 -9.59 -21.93
C ALA A 80 40.34 -8.22 -21.62
N ARG A 81 40.59 -7.21 -22.48
CA ARG A 81 40.04 -5.86 -22.33
C ARG A 81 38.54 -5.85 -22.56
N GLU A 82 38.07 -6.56 -23.59
CA GLU A 82 36.64 -6.71 -23.88
C GLU A 82 35.95 -7.54 -22.79
N ALA A 83 36.60 -8.59 -22.29
CA ALA A 83 36.06 -9.37 -21.16
C ALA A 83 35.89 -8.50 -19.91
N ARG A 84 36.86 -7.62 -19.61
CA ARG A 84 36.77 -6.65 -18.52
C ARG A 84 35.64 -5.64 -18.77
N GLN A 85 35.53 -5.13 -19.99
CA GLN A 85 34.54 -4.12 -20.35
C GLN A 85 33.13 -4.67 -20.29
N ALA A 86 32.88 -5.90 -20.77
CA ALA A 86 31.57 -6.54 -20.70
C ALA A 86 31.07 -6.76 -19.25
N VAL A 87 31.97 -6.91 -18.27
CA VAL A 87 31.61 -6.93 -16.85
C VAL A 87 31.21 -5.53 -16.35
N LEU A 88 31.93 -4.48 -16.78
CA LEU A 88 31.62 -3.09 -16.44
C LEU A 88 30.32 -2.61 -17.09
N ASP A 89 30.05 -3.03 -18.32
CA ASP A 89 28.82 -2.72 -19.06
C ASP A 89 27.62 -3.54 -18.56
N ARG A 90 27.85 -4.46 -17.62
CA ARG A 90 26.85 -5.39 -17.04
C ARG A 90 26.22 -6.35 -18.06
N ASP A 91 26.90 -6.60 -19.18
CA ASP A 91 26.51 -7.60 -20.17
C ASP A 91 26.80 -9.03 -19.69
N ALA A 92 27.82 -9.18 -18.84
CA ALA A 92 28.23 -10.43 -18.21
C ALA A 92 28.47 -10.25 -16.72
N VAL A 93 28.27 -11.31 -15.93
CA VAL A 93 28.52 -11.26 -14.48
C VAL A 93 30.00 -11.38 -14.13
N ALA A 94 30.77 -12.04 -15.00
CA ALA A 94 32.21 -12.19 -14.86
C ALA A 94 32.87 -12.41 -16.23
N GLY A 95 34.16 -12.09 -16.27
CA GLY A 95 34.99 -12.26 -17.45
C GLY A 95 36.24 -13.07 -17.14
N TYR A 96 36.62 -14.00 -18.01
CA TYR A 96 37.81 -14.82 -17.84
C TYR A 96 38.77 -14.65 -19.00
N ALA A 97 40.05 -14.45 -18.70
CA ALA A 97 41.09 -14.36 -19.71
C ALA A 97 42.30 -15.21 -19.32
N ALA A 98 42.72 -16.10 -20.21
CA ALA A 98 43.88 -16.94 -20.03
C ALA A 98 44.96 -16.63 -21.08
N LYS A 99 46.20 -16.43 -20.65
CA LYS A 99 47.36 -16.28 -21.52
C LYS A 99 48.53 -17.10 -20.98
N GLY A 100 48.80 -18.24 -21.62
CA GLY A 100 49.83 -19.19 -21.17
C GLY A 100 49.54 -19.73 -19.76
N LYS A 101 50.50 -19.59 -18.84
CA LYS A 101 50.38 -20.03 -17.43
C LYS A 101 49.65 -19.04 -16.52
N ARG A 102 49.19 -17.89 -17.02
CA ARG A 102 48.50 -16.88 -16.22
C ARG A 102 47.04 -16.78 -16.66
N ALA A 103 46.15 -16.78 -15.68
CA ALA A 103 44.72 -16.56 -15.89
C ALA A 103 44.24 -15.41 -15.00
N VAL A 104 43.32 -14.60 -15.52
CA VAL A 104 42.69 -13.50 -14.80
C VAL A 104 41.18 -13.70 -14.84
N LEU A 105 40.55 -13.63 -13.68
CA LEU A 105 39.09 -13.60 -13.53
C LEU A 105 38.70 -12.18 -13.12
N TYR A 106 37.93 -11.51 -13.97
CA TYR A 106 37.28 -10.24 -13.69
C TYR A 106 35.92 -10.51 -13.05
N VAL A 107 35.76 -10.05 -11.81
CA VAL A 107 34.50 -10.11 -11.04
C VAL A 107 34.07 -8.70 -10.67
N ALA A 108 32.84 -8.56 -10.18
CA ALA A 108 32.33 -7.28 -9.71
C ALA A 108 31.72 -7.46 -8.32
N GLY A 109 32.41 -6.97 -7.29
CA GLY A 109 31.97 -7.07 -5.90
C GLY A 109 30.56 -6.51 -5.67
N ALA A 110 30.18 -5.47 -6.43
CA ALA A 110 28.85 -4.89 -6.42
C ALA A 110 27.71 -5.84 -6.86
N ASN A 111 28.02 -6.94 -7.56
CA ASN A 111 27.04 -7.97 -7.92
C ASN A 111 26.77 -8.96 -6.77
N GLY A 112 27.62 -8.98 -5.74
CA GLY A 112 27.41 -9.70 -4.49
C GLY A 112 28.45 -10.78 -4.21
N VAL A 113 28.84 -10.88 -2.94
CA VAL A 113 29.97 -11.70 -2.48
C VAL A 113 29.77 -13.20 -2.71
N SER A 114 28.54 -13.71 -2.58
CA SER A 114 28.27 -15.14 -2.77
C SER A 114 28.49 -15.60 -4.21
N LEU A 115 28.16 -14.75 -5.20
CA LEU A 115 28.43 -15.02 -6.60
C LEU A 115 29.94 -14.98 -6.89
N ASP A 116 30.64 -13.97 -6.37
CA ASP A 116 32.10 -13.85 -6.52
C ASP A 116 32.85 -15.03 -5.90
N GLN A 117 32.40 -15.52 -4.74
CA GLN A 117 32.96 -16.71 -4.11
C GLN A 117 32.70 -17.98 -4.92
N ALA A 118 31.48 -18.14 -5.44
CA ALA A 118 31.11 -19.28 -6.28
C ALA A 118 31.96 -19.32 -7.56
N LEU A 119 32.08 -18.17 -8.25
CA LEU A 119 32.90 -17.98 -9.43
C LEU A 119 34.38 -18.23 -9.12
N THR A 120 34.93 -17.59 -8.09
CA THR A 120 36.34 -17.74 -7.71
C THR A 120 36.67 -19.20 -7.40
N LYS A 121 35.81 -19.92 -6.66
CA LYS A 121 36.01 -21.34 -6.34
C LYS A 121 35.93 -22.24 -7.59
N GLY A 122 35.03 -21.95 -8.52
CA GLY A 122 34.92 -22.66 -9.80
C GLY A 122 36.16 -22.47 -10.67
N PHE A 123 36.55 -21.21 -10.90
CA PHE A 123 37.69 -20.86 -11.74
C PHE A 123 39.04 -21.22 -11.12
N THR A 124 39.15 -21.27 -9.79
CA THR A 124 40.36 -21.76 -9.12
C THR A 124 40.59 -23.25 -9.43
N ARG A 125 39.53 -24.06 -9.37
CA ARG A 125 39.61 -25.49 -9.74
C ARG A 125 39.95 -25.67 -11.21
N LEU A 126 39.33 -24.89 -12.09
CA LEU A 126 39.61 -24.90 -13.53
C LEU A 126 41.06 -24.50 -13.85
N ALA A 127 41.56 -23.43 -13.23
CA ALA A 127 42.93 -22.97 -13.41
C ALA A 127 43.95 -23.99 -12.89
N ALA A 128 43.67 -24.64 -11.75
CA ALA A 128 44.51 -25.71 -11.21
C ALA A 128 44.61 -26.91 -12.16
N HIS A 129 43.48 -27.34 -12.73
CA HIS A 129 43.45 -28.42 -13.74
C HIS A 129 44.29 -28.08 -14.98
N ASN A 130 44.35 -26.81 -15.36
CA ASN A 130 45.10 -26.34 -16.52
C ASN A 130 46.53 -25.86 -16.19
N HIS A 131 47.01 -26.09 -14.97
CA HIS A 131 48.31 -25.63 -14.47
C HIS A 131 48.55 -24.12 -14.64
N GLN A 132 47.50 -23.32 -14.43
CA GLN A 132 47.51 -21.86 -14.52
C GLN A 132 47.45 -21.21 -13.14
N LYS A 133 48.15 -20.09 -12.97
CA LYS A 133 48.03 -19.22 -11.79
C LYS A 133 46.88 -18.23 -12.01
N LEU A 134 45.79 -18.42 -11.26
CA LEU A 134 44.63 -17.53 -11.30
C LEU A 134 44.89 -16.25 -10.49
N THR A 135 44.53 -15.10 -11.05
CA THR A 135 44.45 -13.82 -10.35
C THR A 135 43.01 -13.31 -10.45
N VAL A 136 42.38 -13.02 -9.31
CA VAL A 136 41.03 -12.44 -9.29
C VAL A 136 41.17 -10.92 -9.22
N THR A 137 40.50 -10.23 -10.12
CA THR A 137 40.48 -8.76 -10.19
C THR A 137 39.04 -8.30 -10.06
N ASP A 138 38.72 -7.61 -8.97
CA ASP A 138 37.44 -6.93 -8.81
C ASP A 138 37.46 -5.62 -9.61
N VAL A 139 36.58 -5.51 -10.60
CA VAL A 139 36.50 -4.34 -11.49
C VAL A 139 35.50 -3.30 -11.02
N ALA A 140 34.60 -3.67 -10.10
CA ALA A 140 33.54 -2.81 -9.55
C ALA A 140 33.33 -3.14 -8.06
N PRO A 141 34.28 -2.74 -7.19
CA PRO A 141 34.20 -3.03 -5.76
C PRO A 141 33.11 -2.22 -5.06
N THR A 142 32.55 -2.78 -3.99
CA THR A 142 31.65 -2.05 -3.08
C THR A 142 32.42 -1.08 -2.18
N VAL A 143 31.70 -0.25 -1.44
CA VAL A 143 32.30 0.59 -0.40
C VAL A 143 32.94 -0.28 0.69
N LYS A 144 34.04 0.19 1.30
CA LYS A 144 34.79 -0.57 2.31
C LYS A 144 33.95 -1.05 3.51
N LYS A 145 32.87 -0.33 3.83
CA LYS A 145 31.94 -0.64 4.92
C LYS A 145 30.83 -1.62 4.52
N ASP A 146 30.74 -2.02 3.26
CA ASP A 146 29.77 -2.97 2.72
C ASP A 146 30.45 -4.29 2.35
N GLY A 147 30.91 -5.00 3.39
CA GLY A 147 31.69 -6.24 3.22
C GLY A 147 30.91 -7.42 2.65
N LEU A 148 29.57 -7.37 2.66
CA LEU A 148 28.69 -8.41 2.09
C LEU A 148 28.04 -7.99 0.77
N GLY A 149 28.14 -6.71 0.37
CA GLY A 149 27.48 -6.18 -0.83
C GLY A 149 25.95 -6.09 -0.70
N THR A 150 25.41 -6.14 0.51
CA THR A 150 23.96 -6.18 0.78
C THR A 150 23.40 -4.85 1.28
N THR A 151 24.26 -3.89 1.63
CA THR A 151 23.86 -2.59 2.18
C THR A 151 22.88 -1.87 1.26
N LEU A 152 23.15 -1.90 -0.06
CA LEU A 152 22.28 -1.29 -1.05
C LEU A 152 20.86 -1.87 -1.04
N VAL A 153 20.73 -3.18 -0.86
CA VAL A 153 19.43 -3.86 -0.82
C VAL A 153 18.62 -3.43 0.40
N TYR A 154 19.27 -3.23 1.55
CA TYR A 154 18.60 -2.71 2.76
C TYR A 154 18.06 -1.30 2.56
N PHE A 155 18.82 -0.40 1.93
CA PHE A 155 18.33 0.93 1.57
C PHE A 155 17.15 0.85 0.58
N ALA A 156 17.23 -0.02 -0.44
CA ALA A 156 16.15 -0.22 -1.38
C ALA A 156 14.86 -0.75 -0.69
N VAL A 157 14.99 -1.70 0.24
CA VAL A 157 13.87 -2.17 1.07
C VAL A 157 13.30 -1.04 1.93
N ALA A 158 14.17 -0.22 2.54
CA ALA A 158 13.76 0.94 3.35
C ALA A 158 13.02 2.02 2.53
N TRP A 159 13.31 2.16 1.22
CA TRP A 159 12.55 3.03 0.32
C TRP A 159 11.27 2.38 -0.22
N ASN A 160 11.24 1.05 -0.34
CA ASN A 160 10.12 0.29 -0.88
C ASN A 160 8.92 0.26 0.10
N MET A 161 9.13 -0.18 1.34
CA MET A 161 8.04 -0.43 2.29
C MET A 161 7.21 0.81 2.66
N PRO A 162 7.82 1.99 2.89
CA PRO A 162 7.05 3.18 3.27
C PRO A 162 6.04 3.63 2.22
N GLY A 163 6.29 3.38 0.93
CA GLY A 163 5.32 3.70 -0.13
C GLY A 163 3.98 2.99 0.06
N TYR A 164 4.02 1.72 0.46
CA TYR A 164 2.82 0.92 0.74
C TYR A 164 2.13 1.38 2.03
N ILE A 165 2.89 1.63 3.09
CA ILE A 165 2.36 2.12 4.38
C ILE A 165 1.72 3.51 4.22
N LEU A 166 2.31 4.37 3.40
CA LEU A 166 1.73 5.66 3.07
C LEU A 166 0.40 5.49 2.34
N ALA A 167 0.34 4.58 1.36
CA ALA A 167 -0.88 4.30 0.62
C ALA A 167 -2.01 3.82 1.55
N THR A 168 -1.75 2.90 2.49
CA THR A 168 -2.75 2.45 3.47
C THR A 168 -3.25 3.60 4.35
N SER A 169 -2.36 4.51 4.74
CA SER A 169 -2.70 5.70 5.53
C SER A 169 -3.55 6.71 4.73
N LEU A 170 -3.18 6.94 3.46
CA LEU A 170 -3.90 7.85 2.55
C LEU A 170 -5.28 7.32 2.14
N LEU A 171 -5.54 6.02 2.22
CA LEU A 171 -6.88 5.47 2.03
C LEU A 171 -7.84 5.92 3.13
N ARG A 172 -7.36 6.08 4.36
CA ARG A 172 -8.15 6.56 5.51
C ARG A 172 -8.35 8.07 5.52
N ALA A 173 -7.53 8.81 4.78
CA ALA A 173 -7.64 10.25 4.64
C ALA A 173 -8.80 10.64 3.70
N VAL A 174 -10.00 10.83 4.27
CA VAL A 174 -11.23 11.21 3.55
C VAL A 174 -11.26 12.68 3.11
N THR A 175 -10.45 13.55 3.73
CA THR A 175 -10.38 14.99 3.42
C THR A 175 -9.54 15.32 2.18
N LEU A 176 -8.80 14.34 1.65
CA LEU A 176 -7.89 14.54 0.53
C LEU A 176 -8.47 14.05 -0.80
N ASN A 177 -8.57 14.96 -1.77
CA ASN A 177 -8.90 14.59 -3.14
C ASN A 177 -7.75 13.78 -3.78
N ARG A 178 -8.05 13.02 -4.84
CA ARG A 178 -7.07 12.14 -5.53
C ARG A 178 -5.77 12.86 -5.92
N ARG A 179 -5.87 14.08 -6.45
CA ARG A 179 -4.68 14.91 -6.79
C ARG A 179 -3.80 15.21 -5.57
N LYS A 180 -4.42 15.55 -4.43
CA LYS A 180 -3.70 15.80 -3.18
C LYS A 180 -3.01 14.53 -2.69
N LYS A 181 -3.67 13.36 -2.78
CA LYS A 181 -3.05 12.06 -2.44
C LYS A 181 -1.82 11.76 -3.29
N LEU A 182 -1.88 11.99 -4.61
CA LEU A 182 -0.74 11.82 -5.51
C LEU A 182 0.41 12.81 -5.21
N LEU A 183 0.08 14.07 -4.94
CA LEU A 183 1.08 15.06 -4.52
C LEU A 183 1.73 14.68 -3.19
N THR A 184 0.97 14.10 -2.25
CA THR A 184 1.52 13.58 -0.99
C THR A 184 2.46 12.40 -1.24
N VAL A 185 2.12 11.46 -2.13
CA VAL A 185 3.03 10.37 -2.51
C VAL A 185 4.32 10.90 -3.11
N ALA A 186 4.23 11.83 -4.06
CA ALA A 186 5.41 12.43 -4.70
C ALA A 186 6.28 13.20 -3.69
N SER A 187 5.67 14.01 -2.83
CA SER A 187 6.40 14.77 -1.80
C SER A 187 7.08 13.84 -0.80
N PHE A 188 6.38 12.80 -0.35
CA PHE A 188 6.92 11.80 0.55
C PHE A 188 8.07 11.03 -0.09
N ALA A 189 7.92 10.59 -1.34
CA ALA A 189 8.98 9.91 -2.09
C ALA A 189 10.23 10.79 -2.25
N ALA A 190 10.05 12.08 -2.51
CA ALA A 190 11.17 13.03 -2.62
C ALA A 190 11.92 13.17 -1.29
N VAL A 191 11.19 13.36 -0.18
CA VAL A 191 11.78 13.48 1.16
C VAL A 191 12.49 12.19 1.57
N PHE A 192 11.83 11.03 1.43
CA PHE A 192 12.41 9.74 1.84
C PHE A 192 13.62 9.36 0.98
N SER A 193 13.57 9.63 -0.33
CA SER A 193 14.71 9.46 -1.23
C SER A 193 15.91 10.28 -0.75
N ALA A 194 15.70 11.59 -0.51
CA ALA A 194 16.73 12.49 -0.01
C ALA A 194 17.31 12.02 1.33
N VAL A 195 16.47 11.75 2.32
CA VAL A 195 16.90 11.31 3.66
C VAL A 195 17.71 10.02 3.56
N GLY A 196 17.22 9.00 2.86
CA GLY A 196 17.94 7.74 2.71
C GLY A 196 19.30 7.92 2.04
N PHE A 197 19.38 8.75 1.00
CA PHE A 197 20.62 8.98 0.27
C PHE A 197 21.64 9.74 1.13
N PHE A 198 21.24 10.85 1.75
CA PHE A 198 22.13 11.65 2.60
C PHE A 198 22.59 10.88 3.83
N VAL A 199 21.73 10.04 4.44
CA VAL A 199 22.14 9.13 5.52
C VAL A 199 23.13 8.09 5.00
N GLY A 200 22.85 7.47 3.85
CA GLY A 200 23.75 6.47 3.26
C GLY A 200 25.12 7.04 2.90
N VAL A 201 25.18 8.22 2.29
CA VAL A 201 26.43 8.91 1.97
C VAL A 201 27.13 9.40 3.24
N GLY A 202 26.39 10.01 4.18
CA GLY A 202 26.95 10.54 5.43
C GLY A 202 27.58 9.47 6.33
N LEU A 203 27.02 8.25 6.33
CA LEU A 203 27.58 7.11 7.05
C LEU A 203 28.72 6.41 6.27
N GLY A 204 28.92 6.76 5.00
CA GLY A 204 29.88 6.12 4.10
C GLY A 204 29.43 4.72 3.65
N PHE A 205 28.12 4.48 3.60
CA PHE A 205 27.48 3.24 3.15
C PHE A 205 27.14 3.25 1.66
N LEU A 206 27.04 4.43 1.05
CA LEU A 206 26.79 4.59 -0.38
C LEU A 206 27.83 5.53 -1.01
N PRO A 207 28.26 5.27 -2.26
CA PRO A 207 28.97 6.25 -3.06
C PRO A 207 28.17 7.54 -3.24
N ASN A 208 28.86 8.68 -3.37
CA ASN A 208 28.22 9.97 -3.59
C ASN A 208 27.83 10.16 -5.07
N ALA A 209 26.77 9.49 -5.51
CA ALA A 209 26.19 9.64 -6.85
C ALA A 209 24.72 10.12 -6.75
N PRO A 210 24.42 11.40 -7.02
CA PRO A 210 23.09 11.97 -6.78
C PRO A 210 22.00 11.36 -7.65
N ALA A 211 22.33 10.71 -8.78
CA ALA A 211 21.38 9.99 -9.60
C ALA A 211 20.67 8.84 -8.85
N ALA A 212 21.25 8.33 -7.75
CA ALA A 212 20.58 7.38 -6.87
C ALA A 212 19.27 7.92 -6.27
N LEU A 213 19.18 9.25 -6.05
CA LEU A 213 17.96 9.92 -5.59
C LEU A 213 16.79 9.69 -6.56
N ALA A 214 17.06 9.73 -7.86
CA ALA A 214 16.03 9.55 -8.88
C ALA A 214 15.48 8.12 -8.86
N ILE A 215 16.35 7.11 -8.72
CA ILE A 215 15.93 5.71 -8.64
C ILE A 215 15.14 5.44 -7.34
N ALA A 216 15.60 5.94 -6.20
CA ALA A 216 14.89 5.82 -4.94
C ALA A 216 13.52 6.51 -4.98
N PHE A 217 13.44 7.71 -5.58
CA PHE A 217 12.20 8.43 -5.79
C PHE A 217 11.22 7.64 -6.65
N LEU A 218 11.69 7.10 -7.79
CA LEU A 218 10.89 6.28 -8.69
C LEU A 218 10.38 5.01 -7.99
N LEU A 219 11.20 4.34 -7.18
CA LEU A 219 10.80 3.16 -6.40
C LEU A 219 9.66 3.50 -5.44
N THR A 220 9.84 4.51 -4.58
CA THR A 220 8.81 4.86 -3.58
C THR A 220 7.53 5.36 -4.25
N THR A 221 7.65 6.09 -5.37
CA THR A 221 6.51 6.59 -6.15
C THR A 221 5.76 5.44 -6.84
N ALA A 222 6.49 4.48 -7.41
CA ALA A 222 5.92 3.29 -8.04
C ALA A 222 5.09 2.50 -7.03
N VAL A 223 5.68 2.17 -5.88
CA VAL A 223 5.01 1.41 -4.82
C VAL A 223 3.81 2.18 -4.27
N GLY A 224 3.96 3.47 -3.95
CA GLY A 224 2.88 4.28 -3.39
C GLY A 224 1.72 4.46 -4.36
N THR A 225 2.00 4.80 -5.62
CA THR A 225 0.98 5.05 -6.64
C THR A 225 0.26 3.77 -7.03
N PHE A 226 0.99 2.66 -7.23
CA PHE A 226 0.38 1.37 -7.53
C PHE A 226 -0.49 0.87 -6.37
N SER A 227 -0.01 1.00 -5.13
CA SER A 227 -0.77 0.61 -3.95
C SER A 227 -2.07 1.41 -3.82
N LEU A 228 -2.03 2.72 -4.04
CA LEU A 228 -3.24 3.55 -4.05
C LEU A 228 -4.21 3.15 -5.16
N GLY A 229 -3.71 2.87 -6.36
CA GLY A 229 -4.52 2.46 -7.50
C GLY A 229 -5.16 1.09 -7.33
N MET A 230 -4.45 0.13 -6.74
CA MET A 230 -4.94 -1.24 -6.55
C MET A 230 -6.00 -1.35 -5.44
N ALA A 231 -5.98 -0.47 -4.44
CA ALA A 231 -6.80 -0.61 -3.24
C ALA A 231 -8.33 -0.73 -3.47
N PRO A 232 -8.98 0.05 -4.37
CA PRO A 232 -10.42 -0.08 -4.63
C PRO A 232 -10.83 -1.45 -5.19
N PHE A 233 -9.91 -2.14 -5.86
CA PHE A 233 -10.16 -3.43 -6.50
C PHE A 233 -9.99 -4.61 -5.55
N VAL A 234 -9.02 -4.51 -4.63
CA VAL A 234 -8.66 -5.60 -3.70
C VAL A 234 -9.45 -5.54 -2.39
N LYS A 235 -9.97 -4.36 -2.02
CA LYS A 235 -10.87 -4.16 -0.86
C LYS A 235 -10.26 -4.73 0.43
N HIS A 236 -10.96 -5.64 1.11
CA HIS A 236 -10.54 -6.23 2.38
C HIS A 236 -9.22 -7.02 2.29
N PHE A 237 -8.86 -7.54 1.11
CA PHE A 237 -7.59 -8.25 0.91
C PHE A 237 -6.39 -7.32 0.69
N PHE A 238 -6.57 -6.01 0.69
CA PHE A 238 -5.49 -5.05 0.40
C PHE A 238 -4.27 -5.21 1.33
N PRO A 239 -4.44 -5.38 2.66
CA PRO A 239 -3.34 -5.71 3.58
C PRO A 239 -2.52 -6.92 3.13
N LEU A 240 -3.21 -8.00 2.75
CA LEU A 240 -2.60 -9.25 2.30
C LEU A 240 -1.90 -9.09 0.96
N ALA A 241 -2.51 -8.40 0.00
CA ALA A 241 -1.93 -8.17 -1.32
C ALA A 241 -0.66 -7.32 -1.23
N GLY A 242 -0.66 -6.25 -0.43
CA GLY A 242 0.53 -5.43 -0.26
C GLY A 242 1.66 -6.16 0.47
N LEU A 243 1.32 -6.94 1.50
CA LEU A 243 2.30 -7.74 2.22
C LEU A 243 2.88 -8.88 1.35
N GLY A 244 2.03 -9.58 0.61
CA GLY A 244 2.46 -10.60 -0.35
C GLY A 244 3.33 -10.02 -1.47
N LEU A 245 2.91 -8.91 -2.07
CA LEU A 245 3.62 -8.30 -3.18
C LEU A 245 4.94 -7.65 -2.73
N TYR A 246 4.90 -6.78 -1.72
CA TYR A 246 6.03 -5.94 -1.35
C TYR A 246 6.97 -6.57 -0.32
N ILE A 247 6.59 -7.65 0.36
CA ILE A 247 7.47 -8.39 1.26
C ILE A 247 7.75 -9.79 0.69
N VAL A 248 6.73 -10.64 0.55
CA VAL A 248 6.92 -12.06 0.20
C VAL A 248 7.56 -12.24 -1.17
N LEU A 249 7.10 -11.49 -2.18
CA LEU A 249 7.61 -11.57 -3.55
C LEU A 249 8.78 -10.62 -3.81
N SER A 250 8.74 -9.40 -3.27
CA SER A 250 9.80 -8.41 -3.48
C SER A 250 11.13 -8.80 -2.87
N VAL A 251 11.19 -9.32 -1.64
CA VAL A 251 12.48 -9.53 -0.96
C VAL A 251 13.32 -10.64 -1.61
N PRO A 252 12.77 -11.83 -1.93
CA PRO A 252 13.49 -12.85 -2.70
C PRO A 252 13.98 -12.35 -4.06
N SER A 253 13.18 -11.50 -4.72
CA SER A 253 13.55 -10.86 -5.99
C SER A 253 14.35 -9.57 -5.81
N GLY A 254 14.71 -9.17 -4.59
CA GLY A 254 15.35 -7.89 -4.29
C GLY A 254 16.87 -7.88 -4.40
N GLY A 255 17.48 -9.03 -4.67
CA GLY A 255 18.94 -9.12 -4.85
C GLY A 255 19.76 -9.25 -3.56
N LEU A 256 19.14 -9.70 -2.45
CA LEU A 256 19.85 -10.13 -1.22
C LEU A 256 20.84 -11.25 -1.52
N VAL A 257 20.41 -12.18 -2.37
CA VAL A 257 21.26 -13.13 -3.05
C VAL A 257 21.32 -12.67 -4.52
N PRO A 258 22.50 -12.71 -5.17
CA PRO A 258 22.65 -12.40 -6.59
C PRO A 258 21.60 -13.12 -7.43
N VAL A 259 20.93 -12.41 -8.33
CA VAL A 259 19.76 -12.93 -9.07
C VAL A 259 20.10 -14.19 -9.89
N GLN A 260 21.36 -14.31 -10.34
CA GLN A 260 21.84 -15.44 -11.13
C GLN A 260 22.05 -16.72 -10.30
N LEU A 261 21.95 -16.63 -8.98
CA LEU A 261 21.96 -17.79 -8.08
C LEU A 261 20.55 -18.23 -7.65
N LEU A 262 19.52 -17.49 -8.09
CA LEU A 262 18.13 -17.79 -7.75
C LEU A 262 17.53 -18.72 -8.80
N PRO A 263 16.54 -19.56 -8.41
CA PRO A 263 15.76 -20.33 -9.37
C PRO A 263 15.09 -19.44 -10.42
N ARG A 264 14.96 -19.95 -11.66
CA ARG A 264 14.37 -19.24 -12.80
C ARG A 264 13.06 -18.49 -12.53
N PHE A 265 12.17 -19.02 -11.68
CA PHE A 265 10.95 -18.31 -11.27
C PHE A 265 11.26 -16.94 -10.65
N PHE A 266 12.20 -16.86 -9.71
CA PHE A 266 12.58 -15.61 -9.05
C PHE A 266 13.41 -14.70 -9.96
N GLN A 267 14.16 -15.26 -10.91
CA GLN A 267 14.83 -14.47 -11.94
C GLN A 267 13.82 -13.74 -12.82
N VAL A 268 12.79 -14.44 -13.30
CA VAL A 268 11.71 -13.81 -14.09
C VAL A 268 10.96 -12.80 -13.24
N LEU A 269 10.62 -13.14 -12.00
CA LEU A 269 9.97 -12.23 -11.07
C LEU A 269 10.79 -10.97 -10.83
N HIS A 270 12.11 -11.08 -10.67
CA HIS A 270 13.02 -9.95 -10.51
C HIS A 270 12.94 -8.97 -11.69
N THR A 271 12.75 -9.45 -12.92
CA THR A 271 12.66 -8.57 -14.09
C THR A 271 11.46 -7.62 -14.08
N VAL A 272 10.38 -7.99 -13.39
CA VAL A 272 9.15 -7.20 -13.32
C VAL A 272 8.98 -6.51 -11.99
N MET A 273 9.58 -7.00 -10.90
CA MET A 273 9.36 -6.45 -9.57
C MET A 273 10.07 -5.10 -9.38
N PRO A 274 9.43 -4.14 -8.69
CA PRO A 274 9.96 -2.79 -8.55
C PRO A 274 11.22 -2.75 -7.68
N LEU A 275 11.26 -3.52 -6.59
CA LEU A 275 12.42 -3.57 -5.70
C LEU A 275 13.68 -4.11 -6.41
N GLY A 276 13.55 -5.22 -7.13
CA GLY A 276 14.66 -5.83 -7.87
C GLY A 276 15.24 -4.88 -8.92
N ASN A 277 14.36 -4.28 -9.73
CA ASN A 277 14.77 -3.29 -10.72
C ASN A 277 15.40 -2.06 -10.07
N ALA A 278 14.86 -1.53 -8.97
CA ALA A 278 15.47 -0.40 -8.28
C ALA A 278 16.89 -0.72 -7.76
N VAL A 279 17.11 -1.93 -7.23
CA VAL A 279 18.45 -2.36 -6.82
C VAL A 279 19.41 -2.42 -8.02
N ASP A 280 18.97 -2.94 -9.16
CA ASP A 280 19.79 -2.96 -10.38
C ASP A 280 20.08 -1.57 -10.95
N GLY A 281 19.09 -0.68 -10.95
CA GLY A 281 19.28 0.72 -11.35
C GLY A 281 20.23 1.44 -10.41
N LEU A 282 20.09 1.24 -9.10
CA LEU A 282 21.01 1.79 -8.10
C LEU A 282 22.43 1.24 -8.28
N ARG A 283 22.60 -0.07 -8.51
CA ARG A 283 23.93 -0.66 -8.79
C ARG A 283 24.55 0.01 -10.01
N GLY A 284 23.80 0.13 -11.11
CA GLY A 284 24.24 0.77 -12.35
C GLY A 284 24.78 2.19 -12.11
N VAL A 285 24.01 3.02 -11.40
CA VAL A 285 24.38 4.40 -11.09
C VAL A 285 25.55 4.51 -10.11
N LEU A 286 25.61 3.64 -9.09
CA LEU A 286 26.59 3.76 -8.00
C LEU A 286 27.96 3.13 -8.32
N TYR A 287 27.98 2.06 -9.11
CA TYR A 287 29.18 1.23 -9.29
C TYR A 287 29.59 0.99 -10.74
N PHE A 288 28.69 1.19 -11.72
CA PHE A 288 28.91 0.82 -13.12
C PHE A 288 28.69 1.98 -14.10
N ASP A 289 28.90 3.22 -13.67
CA ASP A 289 28.83 4.42 -14.53
C ASP A 289 27.54 4.50 -15.40
N ASN A 290 26.39 4.20 -14.78
CA ASN A 290 25.06 4.18 -15.41
C ASN A 290 24.81 3.03 -16.41
N ALA A 291 25.69 2.03 -16.49
CA ALA A 291 25.43 0.84 -17.30
C ALA A 291 24.17 0.09 -16.82
N GLY A 292 23.35 -0.35 -17.77
CA GLY A 292 22.16 -1.17 -17.50
C GLY A 292 21.00 -0.46 -16.78
N VAL A 293 21.00 0.86 -16.63
CA VAL A 293 19.99 1.61 -15.84
C VAL A 293 18.65 1.79 -16.57
N LEU A 294 18.66 1.77 -17.91
CA LEU A 294 17.47 2.09 -18.72
C LEU A 294 16.28 1.14 -18.43
N ARG A 295 16.51 -0.17 -18.46
CA ARG A 295 15.46 -1.17 -18.23
C ARG A 295 14.83 -1.03 -16.83
N PRO A 296 15.61 -0.97 -15.73
CA PRO A 296 15.11 -0.65 -14.41
C PRO A 296 14.20 0.57 -14.34
N VAL A 297 14.64 1.68 -14.93
CA VAL A 297 13.87 2.94 -14.93
C VAL A 297 12.55 2.77 -15.67
N LEU A 298 12.56 2.11 -16.84
CA LEU A 298 11.34 1.83 -17.60
C LEU A 298 10.35 0.96 -16.82
N VAL A 299 10.83 -0.05 -16.09
CA VAL A 299 9.97 -0.89 -15.26
C VAL A 299 9.34 -0.07 -14.12
N LEU A 300 10.13 0.74 -13.41
CA LEU A 300 9.60 1.61 -12.35
C LEU A 300 8.56 2.60 -12.90
N CYS A 301 8.83 3.21 -14.05
CA CYS A 301 7.87 4.07 -14.74
C CYS A 301 6.61 3.31 -15.15
N ALA A 302 6.72 2.05 -15.61
CA ALA A 302 5.58 1.21 -15.95
C ALA A 302 4.71 0.89 -14.72
N TRP A 303 5.31 0.67 -13.54
CA TRP A 303 4.56 0.51 -12.29
C TRP A 303 3.82 1.76 -11.88
N ILE A 304 4.45 2.94 -12.02
CA ILE A 304 3.78 4.24 -11.80
C ILE A 304 2.61 4.39 -12.76
N ALA A 305 2.82 4.14 -14.05
CA ALA A 305 1.79 4.23 -15.08
C ALA A 305 0.63 3.24 -14.82
N ALA A 306 0.92 2.01 -14.41
CA ALA A 306 -0.09 1.02 -14.04
C ALA A 306 -0.91 1.48 -12.83
N GLY A 307 -0.26 2.03 -11.79
CA GLY A 307 -0.95 2.62 -10.65
C GLY A 307 -1.86 3.79 -11.04
N MET A 308 -1.37 4.69 -11.91
CA MET A 308 -2.16 5.80 -12.44
C MET A 308 -3.34 5.32 -13.28
N ALA A 309 -3.16 4.29 -14.10
CA ALA A 309 -4.23 3.69 -14.91
C ALA A 309 -5.32 3.07 -14.02
N LEU A 310 -4.95 2.37 -12.94
CA LEU A 310 -5.89 1.83 -11.96
C LEU A 310 -6.68 2.94 -11.26
N LEU A 311 -6.02 4.03 -10.87
CA LEU A 311 -6.69 5.21 -10.30
C LEU A 311 -7.67 5.88 -11.28
N GLY A 312 -7.30 5.93 -12.57
CA GLY A 312 -8.16 6.44 -13.64
C GLY A 312 -9.37 5.54 -13.88
N LEU A 313 -9.16 4.22 -13.91
CA LEU A 313 -10.21 3.22 -14.06
C LEU A 313 -11.22 3.29 -12.92
N ASP A 314 -10.74 3.45 -11.69
CA ASP A 314 -11.58 3.64 -10.51
C ASP A 314 -12.41 4.93 -10.62
N ALA A 315 -11.80 6.05 -11.02
CA ALA A 315 -12.52 7.32 -11.22
C ALA A 315 -13.62 7.18 -12.28
N TRP A 316 -13.31 6.54 -13.41
CA TRP A 316 -14.25 6.31 -14.49
C TRP A 316 -15.44 5.45 -14.06
N ARG A 317 -15.21 4.39 -13.27
CA ARG A 317 -16.27 3.54 -12.72
C ARG A 317 -17.22 4.36 -11.84
N HIS A 318 -16.68 5.19 -10.94
CA HIS A 318 -17.50 6.05 -10.09
C HIS A 318 -18.34 7.06 -10.88
N HIS A 319 -17.78 7.68 -11.92
CA HIS A 319 -18.53 8.59 -12.79
C HIS A 319 -19.66 7.87 -13.55
N ARG A 320 -19.43 6.65 -14.05
CA ARG A 320 -20.48 5.89 -14.75
C ARG A 320 -21.62 5.45 -13.83
N THR A 321 -21.31 5.06 -12.60
CA THR A 321 -22.35 4.67 -11.64
C THR A 321 -23.20 5.88 -11.24
N ALA A 322 -22.59 7.03 -11.00
CA ALA A 322 -23.32 8.27 -10.72
C ALA A 322 -24.21 8.72 -11.90
N ALA A 323 -23.73 8.58 -13.14
CA ALA A 323 -24.51 8.90 -14.34
C ALA A 323 -25.67 7.93 -14.57
N ARG A 324 -25.55 6.65 -14.17
CA ARG A 324 -26.65 5.68 -14.23
C ARG A 324 -27.73 5.95 -13.20
N GLN A 325 -27.34 6.27 -11.97
CA GLN A 325 -28.30 6.62 -10.91
C GLN A 325 -29.07 7.90 -11.25
N GLY A 326 -28.40 8.93 -11.79
CA GLY A 326 -29.10 10.13 -12.27
C GLY A 326 -30.06 9.88 -13.44
N ALA A 327 -29.77 8.90 -14.31
CA ALA A 327 -30.66 8.53 -15.40
C ALA A 327 -31.86 7.68 -14.92
N GLU A 328 -31.70 6.91 -13.84
CA GLU A 328 -32.79 6.18 -13.17
C GLU A 328 -33.72 7.15 -12.41
N ASP A 329 -33.16 8.16 -11.73
CA ASP A 329 -33.93 9.23 -11.05
C ASP A 329 -34.72 10.10 -12.06
N GLU A 330 -34.17 10.38 -13.26
CA GLU A 330 -34.88 11.10 -14.34
C GLU A 330 -35.99 10.28 -15.01
N GLN A 331 -35.96 8.95 -14.90
CA GLN A 331 -37.00 8.07 -15.46
C GLN A 331 -38.14 7.76 -14.49
N GLU A 332 -37.95 8.05 -13.19
CA GLU A 332 -38.95 7.91 -12.14
C GLU A 332 -39.70 9.22 -11.84
N ASP A 333 -39.48 10.29 -12.63
CA ASP A 333 -40.25 11.53 -12.60
C ASP A 333 -41.63 11.31 -13.23
N VAL A 334 -42.48 10.57 -12.50
CA VAL A 334 -43.91 10.46 -12.77
C VAL A 334 -44.50 11.87 -12.61
N PRO A 335 -45.14 12.45 -13.65
CA PRO A 335 -45.74 13.77 -13.55
C PRO A 335 -46.70 13.79 -12.35
N GLU A 336 -46.43 14.63 -11.35
CA GLU A 336 -47.41 14.88 -10.30
C GLU A 336 -48.72 15.29 -10.99
N PRO A 337 -49.84 14.60 -10.69
CA PRO A 337 -51.11 14.96 -11.30
C PRO A 337 -51.44 16.42 -10.93
N PRO A 338 -52.14 17.16 -11.81
CA PRO A 338 -52.44 18.55 -11.56
C PRO A 338 -53.16 18.66 -10.22
N VAL A 339 -52.69 19.58 -9.37
CA VAL A 339 -53.37 19.92 -8.11
C VAL A 339 -54.75 20.45 -8.46
N GLU A 340 -55.77 19.60 -8.34
CA GLU A 340 -57.16 20.04 -8.32
C GLU A 340 -57.39 20.78 -7.00
N ASP A 341 -57.85 22.03 -7.09
CA ASP A 341 -58.22 22.84 -5.94
C ASP A 341 -59.19 22.05 -5.04
N PRO A 342 -58.92 21.90 -3.74
CA PRO A 342 -59.81 21.16 -2.85
C PRO A 342 -61.12 21.92 -2.71
N SER A 343 -62.20 21.37 -3.27
CA SER A 343 -63.55 21.73 -2.90
C SER A 343 -63.70 21.58 -1.38
N MET A 344 -64.05 22.68 -0.69
CA MET A 344 -64.32 22.68 0.73
C MET A 344 -65.58 21.87 1.03
N GLU A 345 -65.43 20.56 1.15
CA GLU A 345 -66.41 19.67 1.73
C GLU A 345 -66.09 19.55 3.22
N ALA A 346 -66.99 20.04 4.07
CA ALA A 346 -66.81 19.98 5.51
C ALA A 346 -66.66 18.50 5.93
N PRO A 347 -65.60 18.13 6.67
CA PRO A 347 -65.39 16.75 7.04
C PRO A 347 -66.53 16.29 7.96
N VAL A 348 -67.19 15.19 7.59
CA VAL A 348 -68.13 14.49 8.45
C VAL A 348 -67.37 14.06 9.71
N PRO A 349 -67.87 14.34 10.93
CA PRO A 349 -67.17 13.99 12.16
C PRO A 349 -66.92 12.47 12.20
N THR A 350 -65.67 12.09 11.98
CA THR A 350 -65.19 10.72 12.11
C THR A 350 -64.69 10.57 13.53
N ALA A 351 -65.26 9.63 14.28
CA ALA A 351 -64.77 9.30 15.61
C ALA A 351 -63.30 8.87 15.49
N LEU A 352 -62.40 9.64 16.10
CA LEU A 352 -61.03 9.20 16.30
C LEU A 352 -61.07 7.89 17.09
N PRO A 353 -60.34 6.84 16.68
CA PRO A 353 -60.16 5.69 17.52
C PRO A 353 -59.57 6.19 18.84
N VAL A 354 -60.26 5.88 19.94
CA VAL A 354 -59.65 5.91 21.27
C VAL A 354 -58.34 5.13 21.13
N HIS A 355 -57.23 5.69 21.58
CA HIS A 355 -55.98 4.94 21.72
C HIS A 355 -55.93 4.39 23.14
N PRO A 356 -56.53 3.21 23.42
CA PRO A 356 -56.13 2.44 24.58
C PRO A 356 -54.73 1.92 24.30
N HIS A 357 -53.76 2.28 25.15
CA HIS A 357 -52.48 1.60 25.17
C HIS A 357 -52.74 0.10 25.40
N HIS A 358 -52.52 -0.70 24.36
CA HIS A 358 -52.59 -2.16 24.43
C HIS A 358 -51.22 -2.71 24.85
N PHE A 359 -51.23 -3.63 25.81
CA PHE A 359 -50.08 -4.47 26.17
C PHE A 359 -49.59 -5.23 24.92
N GLY A 360 -48.38 -4.92 24.43
CA GLY A 360 -47.72 -5.70 23.36
C GLY A 360 -47.10 -4.92 22.20
N GLU A 361 -47.13 -3.59 22.17
CA GLU A 361 -46.45 -2.81 21.11
C GLU A 361 -44.91 -2.84 21.25
N PRO A 362 -44.15 -2.82 20.13
CA PRO A 362 -42.69 -2.79 20.16
C PRO A 362 -42.21 -1.53 20.89
N LEU A 363 -41.41 -1.73 21.94
CA LEU A 363 -40.83 -0.64 22.74
C LEU A 363 -40.07 0.34 21.84
N PRO A 364 -40.16 1.66 22.09
CA PRO A 364 -39.37 2.65 21.35
C PRO A 364 -37.89 2.29 21.45
N MET A 365 -37.21 2.21 20.30
CA MET A 365 -35.80 1.81 20.25
C MET A 365 -34.89 3.02 20.42
N LEU A 366 -35.35 4.22 20.05
CA LEU A 366 -34.61 5.46 20.18
C LEU A 366 -35.53 6.57 20.72
N GLU A 367 -35.09 7.25 21.77
CA GLU A 367 -35.78 8.40 22.35
C GLU A 367 -34.78 9.48 22.75
N GLY A 368 -35.23 10.74 22.87
CA GLY A 368 -34.36 11.81 23.32
C GLY A 368 -35.02 13.18 23.34
N ILE A 369 -34.29 14.15 23.88
CA ILE A 369 -34.70 15.56 23.95
C ILE A 369 -33.67 16.42 23.24
N VAL A 370 -34.13 17.35 22.41
CA VAL A 370 -33.31 18.37 21.77
C VAL A 370 -33.50 19.69 22.50
N ARG A 371 -32.40 20.24 23.01
CA ARG A 371 -32.33 21.53 23.67
C ARG A 371 -31.38 22.48 22.97
N ASP A 372 -31.42 23.74 23.34
CA ASP A 372 -30.45 24.74 22.95
C ASP A 372 -29.42 25.06 24.04
N ASP A 373 -28.50 25.97 23.72
CA ASP A 373 -27.44 26.47 24.62
C ASP A 373 -28.00 27.06 25.95
N GLU A 374 -29.25 27.52 25.96
CA GLU A 374 -29.95 28.05 27.13
C GLU A 374 -30.80 27.00 27.86
N GLN A 375 -30.65 25.71 27.50
CA GLN A 375 -31.44 24.57 27.99
C GLN A 375 -32.94 24.63 27.65
N GLN A 376 -33.35 25.48 26.70
CA GLN A 376 -34.74 25.53 26.24
C GLN A 376 -35.02 24.41 25.22
N PRO A 377 -36.22 23.81 25.24
CA PRO A 377 -36.59 22.75 24.29
C PRO A 377 -36.74 23.32 22.87
N VAL A 378 -36.14 22.65 21.88
CA VAL A 378 -36.22 23.06 20.49
C VAL A 378 -37.36 22.31 19.81
N ARG A 379 -38.45 23.03 19.50
CA ARG A 379 -39.60 22.52 18.75
C ARG A 379 -39.29 22.42 17.25
N HIS A 380 -39.79 21.37 16.58
CA HIS A 380 -39.63 21.10 15.15
C HIS A 380 -38.17 21.00 14.66
N ALA A 381 -37.24 20.61 15.53
CA ALA A 381 -35.92 20.16 15.08
C ALA A 381 -36.08 18.88 14.26
N ALA A 382 -35.52 18.87 13.06
CA ALA A 382 -35.54 17.69 12.21
C ALA A 382 -34.51 16.68 12.72
N VAL A 383 -34.99 15.51 13.14
CA VAL A 383 -34.21 14.37 13.60
C VAL A 383 -34.21 13.32 12.50
N THR A 384 -33.06 13.09 11.89
CA THR A 384 -32.87 12.12 10.82
C THR A 384 -32.01 10.96 11.32
N VAL A 385 -32.53 9.74 11.21
CA VAL A 385 -31.80 8.51 11.56
C VAL A 385 -31.29 7.85 10.28
N MET A 386 -30.01 7.52 10.25
CA MET A 386 -29.33 6.92 9.10
C MET A 386 -28.60 5.63 9.50
N ASP A 387 -28.46 4.70 8.55
CA ASP A 387 -27.59 3.53 8.71
C ASP A 387 -26.10 3.87 8.50
N THR A 388 -25.21 2.91 8.75
CA THR A 388 -23.75 3.08 8.57
C THR A 388 -23.31 3.31 7.13
N SER A 389 -24.20 3.07 6.15
CA SER A 389 -23.96 3.35 4.73
C SER A 389 -24.39 4.75 4.32
N GLY A 390 -25.01 5.52 5.21
CA GLY A 390 -25.51 6.87 4.97
C GLY A 390 -26.92 6.93 4.39
N ARG A 391 -27.63 5.79 4.30
CA ARG A 391 -29.02 5.76 3.85
C ARG A 391 -29.94 6.19 4.98
N GLN A 392 -30.87 7.09 4.67
CA GLN A 392 -31.89 7.56 5.61
C GLN A 392 -32.88 6.44 5.91
N LEU A 393 -33.04 6.12 7.20
CA LEU A 393 -33.99 5.12 7.68
C LEU A 393 -35.32 5.79 8.03
N VAL A 394 -35.26 6.86 8.83
CA VAL A 394 -36.43 7.59 9.32
C VAL A 394 -36.08 9.06 9.47
N ARG A 395 -37.05 9.94 9.26
CA ARG A 395 -36.98 11.36 9.63
C ARG A 395 -38.21 11.73 10.43
N THR A 396 -38.01 12.34 11.59
CA THR A 396 -39.06 12.85 12.48
C THR A 396 -38.74 14.29 12.89
N ALA A 397 -39.67 14.94 13.58
CA ALA A 397 -39.46 16.27 14.16
C ALA A 397 -39.74 16.24 15.66
N THR A 398 -39.04 17.09 16.41
CA THR A 398 -39.31 17.23 17.86
C THR A 398 -40.64 17.93 18.12
N ASP A 399 -41.28 17.54 19.22
CA ASP A 399 -42.56 18.11 19.67
C ASP A 399 -42.41 19.46 20.39
N ALA A 400 -43.48 19.94 21.04
CA ALA A 400 -43.47 21.20 21.80
C ALA A 400 -42.57 21.18 23.05
N ARG A 401 -42.19 19.99 23.54
CA ARG A 401 -41.26 19.78 24.67
C ARG A 401 -39.83 19.45 24.20
N GLY A 402 -39.58 19.48 22.88
CA GLY A 402 -38.29 19.11 22.31
C GLY A 402 -38.04 17.61 22.29
N GLU A 403 -39.05 16.80 22.63
CA GLU A 403 -38.97 15.34 22.70
C GLU A 403 -39.13 14.73 21.30
N TYR A 404 -38.43 13.61 21.08
CA TYR A 404 -38.61 12.77 19.91
C TYR A 404 -38.49 11.28 20.29
N ALA A 405 -39.22 10.44 19.57
CA ALA A 405 -39.14 8.99 19.72
C ALA A 405 -39.29 8.31 18.34
N VAL A 406 -38.56 7.20 18.15
CA VAL A 406 -38.57 6.42 16.91
C VAL A 406 -38.58 4.92 17.24
N THR A 407 -39.44 4.17 16.55
CA THR A 407 -39.60 2.72 16.67
C THR A 407 -39.26 2.04 15.33
N GLY A 408 -39.10 0.71 15.33
CA GLY A 408 -38.92 -0.06 14.09
C GLY A 408 -37.54 0.10 13.41
N LEU A 409 -36.51 0.49 14.15
CA LEU A 409 -35.16 0.65 13.62
C LEU A 409 -34.41 -0.70 13.59
N PRO A 410 -33.50 -0.92 12.62
CA PRO A 410 -32.67 -2.12 12.59
C PRO A 410 -31.68 -2.15 13.77
N GLU A 411 -31.33 -3.36 14.21
CA GLU A 411 -30.25 -3.54 15.18
C GLU A 411 -28.89 -3.14 14.61
N GLY A 412 -28.02 -2.61 15.47
CA GLY A 412 -26.67 -2.21 15.10
C GLY A 412 -26.41 -0.71 15.24
N TYR A 413 -25.29 -0.25 14.69
CA TYR A 413 -24.91 1.15 14.77
C TYR A 413 -25.76 2.00 13.82
N ILE A 414 -26.35 3.05 14.37
CA ILE A 414 -27.06 4.09 13.62
C ILE A 414 -26.42 5.45 13.86
N SER A 415 -26.58 6.35 12.91
CA SER A 415 -26.23 7.77 13.06
C SER A 415 -27.50 8.59 13.18
N VAL A 416 -27.62 9.38 14.24
CA VAL A 416 -28.76 10.29 14.49
C VAL A 416 -28.26 11.70 14.24
N VAL A 417 -28.84 12.36 13.26
CA VAL A 417 -28.54 13.73 12.85
C VAL A 417 -29.67 14.64 13.28
N VAL A 418 -29.38 15.65 14.10
CA VAL A 418 -30.36 16.67 14.48
C VAL A 418 -30.01 17.97 13.81
N SER A 419 -30.99 18.58 13.14
CA SER A 419 -30.83 19.84 12.42
C SER A 419 -31.98 20.79 12.71
N TYR A 420 -31.65 22.07 12.88
CA TYR A 420 -32.62 23.15 13.04
C TYR A 420 -32.11 24.39 12.31
N PRO A 421 -32.97 25.14 11.59
CA PRO A 421 -32.55 26.35 10.88
C PRO A 421 -31.81 27.34 11.79
N GLY A 422 -30.65 27.81 11.33
CA GLY A 422 -29.81 28.76 12.07
C GLY A 422 -28.85 28.14 13.09
N ARG A 423 -28.98 26.86 13.44
CA ARG A 423 -28.08 26.15 14.38
C ARG A 423 -27.13 25.19 13.67
N ASN A 424 -26.02 24.82 14.33
CA ASN A 424 -25.11 23.80 13.82
C ASN A 424 -25.75 22.41 13.94
N PRO A 425 -25.80 21.61 12.85
CA PRO A 425 -26.30 20.25 12.93
C PRO A 425 -25.35 19.39 13.77
N LEU A 426 -25.92 18.49 14.57
CA LEU A 426 -25.18 17.56 15.42
C LEU A 426 -25.44 16.12 15.00
N VAL A 427 -24.42 15.28 15.14
CA VAL A 427 -24.48 13.86 14.78
C VAL A 427 -23.97 13.03 15.95
N HIS A 428 -24.79 12.09 16.42
CA HIS A 428 -24.36 11.07 17.38
C HIS A 428 -24.53 9.66 16.80
N GLN A 429 -23.55 8.81 17.06
CA GLN A 429 -23.66 7.38 16.76
C GLN A 429 -24.15 6.63 18.00
N LYS A 430 -25.13 5.76 17.82
CA LYS A 430 -25.70 4.93 18.89
C LYS A 430 -25.83 3.49 18.42
N LEU A 431 -25.58 2.56 19.34
CA LEU A 431 -25.82 1.13 19.13
C LEU A 431 -27.24 0.80 19.58
N LEU A 432 -28.08 0.36 18.64
CA LEU A 432 -29.42 -0.13 18.94
C LEU A 432 -29.43 -1.64 19.13
N GLN A 433 -30.15 -2.09 20.15
CA GLN A 433 -30.41 -3.51 20.45
C GLN A 433 -31.93 -3.70 20.52
N SER A 434 -32.46 -4.79 19.99
CA SER A 434 -33.91 -5.04 20.05
C SER A 434 -34.39 -5.15 21.50
N GLY A 435 -35.53 -4.52 21.78
CA GLY A 435 -36.18 -4.52 23.09
C GLY A 435 -35.58 -3.57 24.13
N VAL A 436 -34.57 -2.77 23.80
CA VAL A 436 -33.98 -1.77 24.70
C VAL A 436 -34.12 -0.38 24.10
N ALA A 437 -34.81 0.51 24.81
CA ALA A 437 -34.88 1.93 24.45
C ALA A 437 -33.52 2.59 24.68
N VAL A 438 -32.96 3.20 23.64
CA VAL A 438 -31.71 3.95 23.72
C VAL A 438 -32.00 5.43 23.75
N ARG A 439 -31.49 6.12 24.78
CA ARG A 439 -31.65 7.56 24.93
C ARG A 439 -30.50 8.35 24.26
N ALA A 440 -30.86 9.38 23.51
CA ALA A 440 -29.92 10.26 22.82
C ALA A 440 -30.38 11.73 22.91
N ASP A 441 -29.90 12.45 23.92
CA ASP A 441 -30.19 13.87 24.07
C ASP A 441 -29.19 14.73 23.27
N PHE A 442 -29.65 15.88 22.77
CA PHE A 442 -28.86 16.79 21.92
C PHE A 442 -28.97 18.23 22.42
N THR A 443 -27.86 18.99 22.32
CA THR A 443 -27.81 20.42 22.63
C THR A 443 -27.29 21.18 21.41
N LEU A 444 -28.19 21.83 20.66
CA LEU A 444 -27.86 22.52 19.41
C LEU A 444 -27.29 23.92 19.66
N HIS A 445 -26.07 24.13 19.17
CA HIS A 445 -25.36 25.40 19.34
C HIS A 445 -25.61 26.36 18.17
N ASP A 446 -25.65 27.66 18.46
CA ASP A 446 -25.82 28.68 17.41
C ASP A 446 -24.62 28.72 16.44
N ARG A 447 -24.91 28.94 15.16
CA ARG A 447 -23.90 28.92 14.07
C ARG A 447 -22.96 30.13 14.10
N ARG A 448 -23.32 31.20 14.83
CA ARG A 448 -22.58 32.47 14.88
C ARG A 448 -21.51 32.55 15.98
N GLY A 449 -21.41 31.57 16.88
CA GLY A 449 -20.51 31.61 18.04
C GLY A 449 -19.06 31.11 17.84
N THR A 450 -18.75 30.40 16.75
CA THR A 450 -17.47 29.68 16.60
C THR A 450 -16.32 30.46 15.96
N THR A 451 -16.45 31.77 15.70
CA THR A 451 -15.39 32.57 15.04
C THR A 451 -14.59 33.52 15.93
N ARG A 452 -14.72 33.47 17.27
CA ARG A 452 -14.02 34.45 18.13
C ARG A 452 -13.51 33.92 19.47
N ALA A 453 -12.78 32.80 19.48
CA ALA A 453 -11.96 32.43 20.65
C ALA A 453 -10.92 31.34 20.32
N ALA A 454 -9.78 31.75 19.72
CA ALA A 454 -8.45 31.15 19.96
C ALA A 454 -7.37 31.90 19.15
N ALA A 455 -7.35 33.24 19.23
CA ALA A 455 -6.09 33.97 19.10
C ALA A 455 -5.50 34.01 20.51
N HIS A 456 -4.41 33.28 20.70
CA HIS A 456 -3.66 33.17 21.94
C HIS A 456 -2.75 34.41 22.08
N PRO A 457 -2.81 35.18 23.18
CA PRO A 457 -1.72 36.08 23.54
C PRO A 457 -0.96 35.55 24.75
N LEU A 458 0.36 35.56 24.58
CA LEU A 458 1.42 35.28 25.54
C LEU A 458 1.21 36.00 26.88
N ASP A 459 1.37 35.24 27.96
CA ASP A 459 1.44 35.69 29.34
C ASP A 459 2.83 36.32 29.61
N LEU A 460 2.87 37.63 29.83
CA LEU A 460 4.02 38.35 30.40
C LEU A 460 3.53 38.95 31.73
N GLY A 461 3.87 38.29 32.82
CA GLY A 461 3.52 38.74 34.17
C GLY A 461 4.31 39.98 34.62
N PRO A 462 3.75 40.83 35.49
CA PRO A 462 4.52 41.80 36.25
C PRO A 462 4.76 41.33 37.68
N ALA A 463 6.00 41.53 38.11
CA ALA A 463 6.48 41.39 39.48
C ALA A 463 5.68 42.24 40.48
N ARG A 464 5.42 41.69 41.68
CA ARG A 464 5.07 42.47 42.87
C ARG A 464 6.14 42.31 43.93
N HIS A 465 6.82 43.42 44.20
CA HIS A 465 7.51 43.71 45.44
C HIS A 465 6.50 44.08 46.54
N GLY A 466 6.79 43.67 47.77
CA GLY A 466 6.60 44.48 48.98
C GLY A 466 5.33 44.24 49.79
N SER A 467 5.42 43.43 50.84
CA SER A 467 5.67 43.91 52.22
C SER A 467 5.96 42.73 53.14
#